data_AF-Q17IC2-F1
#
_entry.id   AF-Q17IC2-F1
#
_cell.length_a   1.000
_cell.length_b   1.000
_cell.length_c   1.000
_cell.angle_alpha   90.00
_cell.angle_beta   90.00
_cell.angle_gamma   90.00
#
_symmetry.space_group_name_H-M   'P 1'
#
loop_
_entity.id
_entity.type
_entity.pdbx_description
1 polymer ?
#
loop_
_entity_poly.entity_id
_entity_poly.type
_entity_poly.pdbx_seq_one_letter_code
_entity_poly.pdbx_strand_id
1 'polypeptide(L)' 'MAEKPKRPLSAYMLWLNSAREQIKKENPGIKVTEIAKRGGELWRAMKDKSEWENKAAKMKDEYNKAV' A
#
# COMPACT_ATOMS: atom_id res chain seq x y z
N MET A 1 -8.55 25.35 10.06
CA MET A 1 -7.15 24.98 10.29
C MET A 1 -7.10 23.80 11.24
N ALA A 2 -6.34 22.78 10.89
CA ALA A 2 -5.98 21.52 11.58
C ALA A 2 -6.11 20.41 10.52
N GLU A 3 -5.12 20.35 9.63
CA GLU A 3 -4.98 19.27 8.67
C GLU A 3 -4.72 18.01 9.48
N LYS A 4 -5.79 17.27 9.83
CA LYS A 4 -5.66 15.98 10.52
C LYS A 4 -4.66 15.16 9.71
N PRO A 5 -3.59 14.66 10.35
CA PRO A 5 -2.65 13.79 9.66
C PRO A 5 -3.44 12.71 8.92
N LYS A 6 -3.11 12.45 7.66
CA LYS A 6 -3.76 11.37 6.91
C LYS A 6 -3.34 10.05 7.55
N ARG A 7 -4.31 9.21 7.91
CA ARG A 7 -4.04 7.92 8.57
C ARG A 7 -2.92 7.18 7.83
N PRO A 8 -1.93 6.62 8.56
CA PRO A 8 -0.79 6.00 7.93
C PRO A 8 -1.27 4.77 7.17
N LEU A 9 -0.82 4.63 5.93
CA LEU A 9 -1.11 3.48 5.09
C LEU A 9 -0.34 2.27 5.63
N SER A 10 -1.01 1.12 5.74
CA SER A 10 -0.34 -0.12 6.14
C SER A 10 0.62 -0.61 5.04
N ALA A 11 1.53 -1.52 5.41
CA ALA A 11 2.48 -2.13 4.47
C ALA A 11 1.77 -2.69 3.23
N TYR A 12 0.64 -3.38 3.46
CA TYR A 12 -0.20 -3.90 2.40
C TYR A 12 -0.80 -2.80 1.53
N MET A 13 -1.30 -1.70 2.10
CA MET A 13 -1.86 -0.60 1.31
C MET A 13 -0.82 0.13 0.48
N LEU A 14 0.40 0.28 0.98
CA LEU A 14 1.51 0.89 0.25
C LEU A 14 1.92 0.02 -0.94
N TRP A 15 2.14 -1.27 -0.66
CA TRP A 15 2.46 -2.23 -1.68
C TRP A 15 1.33 -2.32 -2.72
N LEU A 16 0.06 -2.37 -2.29
CA LEU A 16 -1.10 -2.44 -3.18
C LEU A 16 -1.24 -1.19 -4.04
N ASN A 17 -0.87 0.00 -3.58
CA ASN A 17 -0.83 1.20 -4.44
C ASN A 17 0.26 1.08 -5.51
N SER A 18 1.46 0.65 -5.14
CA SER A 18 2.52 0.43 -6.15
C SER A 18 2.13 -0.67 -7.14
N ALA A 19 1.61 -1.79 -6.64
CA ALA A 19 1.16 -2.91 -7.44
C ALA A 19 -0.05 -2.56 -8.30
N ARG A 20 -1.03 -1.78 -7.81
CA ARG A 20 -2.16 -1.35 -8.63
C ARG A 20 -1.69 -0.50 -9.79
N GLU A 21 -0.73 0.39 -9.57
CA GLU A 21 -0.22 1.27 -10.62
C GLU A 21 0.52 0.46 -11.67
N GLN A 22 1.37 -0.49 -11.25
CA GLN A 22 2.05 -1.39 -12.17
C GLN A 22 1.07 -2.28 -12.95
N ILE A 23 0.13 -2.94 -12.27
CA ILE A 23 -0.87 -3.82 -12.89
C ILE A 23 -1.78 -3.03 -13.85
N LYS A 24 -2.17 -1.81 -13.49
CA LYS A 24 -2.97 -0.93 -14.37
C LYS A 24 -2.16 -0.45 -15.57
N LYS A 25 -0.85 -0.28 -15.43
CA LYS A 25 0.05 0.10 -16.53
C LYS A 25 0.26 -1.05 -17.51
N GLU A 26 0.38 -2.27 -17.01
CA GLU A 26 0.45 -3.49 -17.83
C GLU A 26 -0.91 -3.87 -18.44
N ASN A 27 -2.00 -3.60 -17.73
CA ASN A 27 -3.37 -3.86 -18.18
C ASN A 27 -4.23 -2.59 -18.08
N PRO A 28 -4.13 -1.69 -19.07
CA PRO A 28 -5.00 -0.51 -19.13
C PRO A 28 -6.46 -0.95 -19.22
N GLY A 29 -7.25 -0.62 -18.19
CA GLY A 29 -8.68 -0.98 -18.10
C GLY A 29 -9.00 -2.14 -17.14
N ILE A 30 -8.01 -2.72 -16.46
CA ILE A 30 -8.25 -3.72 -15.42
C ILE A 30 -9.10 -3.14 -14.28
N LYS A 31 -10.08 -3.92 -13.82
CA LYS A 31 -10.96 -3.52 -12.71
C LYS A 31 -10.19 -3.55 -11.38
N VAL A 32 -10.53 -2.62 -10.50
CA VAL A 32 -9.97 -2.54 -9.14
C VAL A 32 -10.21 -3.84 -8.35
N THR A 33 -11.32 -4.53 -8.60
CA THR A 33 -11.62 -5.84 -8.00
C THR A 33 -10.62 -6.91 -8.39
N GLU A 34 -10.21 -6.96 -9.66
CA GLU A 34 -9.20 -7.89 -10.17
C GLU A 34 -7.81 -7.55 -9.61
N ILE A 35 -7.48 -6.26 -9.54
CA ILE A 35 -6.24 -5.80 -8.89
C ILE A 35 -6.23 -6.22 -7.42
N ALA A 36 -7.33 -6.06 -6.68
CA ALA A 36 -7.39 -6.44 -5.27
C ALA A 36 -7.23 -7.95 -5.08
N LYS A 37 -7.80 -8.77 -5.98
CA LYS A 37 -7.65 -10.23 -5.98
C LYS A 37 -6.20 -10.64 -6.22
N ARG A 38 -5.62 -10.22 -7.35
CA ARG A 38 -4.21 -10.48 -7.70
C ARG A 38 -3.26 -9.90 -6.66
N GLY A 39 -3.60 -8.72 -6.15
CA GLY A 39 -2.92 -8.03 -5.08
C GLY A 39 -2.84 -8.89 -3.82
N GLY A 40 -3.98 -9.38 -3.34
CA GLY A 40 -4.02 -10.24 -2.15
C GLY A 40 -3.18 -11.52 -2.32
N GLU A 41 -3.22 -12.15 -3.50
CA GLU A 41 -2.43 -13.36 -3.78
C GLU A 41 -0.93 -13.08 -3.85
N LEU A 42 -0.51 -12.06 -4.61
CA LEU A 42 0.88 -11.64 -4.70
C LEU A 42 1.42 -11.22 -3.33
N TRP A 43 0.64 -10.49 -2.53
CA TRP A 43 1.03 -10.12 -1.18
C TRP A 43 1.20 -11.35 -0.27
N ARG A 44 0.32 -12.35 -0.36
CA ARG A 44 0.47 -13.60 0.40
C ARG A 44 1.69 -14.39 -0.05
N ALA A 45 1.98 -14.40 -1.35
CA ALA A 45 3.15 -15.06 -1.93
C ALA A 45 4.47 -14.29 -1.70
N MET A 46 4.41 -12.99 -1.47
CA MET A 46 5.57 -12.14 -1.23
C MET A 46 6.20 -12.51 0.11
N LYS A 47 7.42 -13.05 0.09
CA LYS A 47 8.20 -13.31 1.31
C LYS A 47 8.84 -12.03 1.86
N ASP A 48 9.22 -11.12 0.97
CA ASP A 48 9.88 -9.87 1.34
C ASP A 48 8.86 -8.73 1.52
N LYS A 49 8.19 -8.75 2.68
CA LYS A 49 7.29 -7.67 3.12
C LYS A 49 8.01 -6.66 3.99
N SER A 50 9.21 -7.00 4.45
CA SER A 50 10.04 -6.23 5.37
C SER A 50 10.28 -4.80 4.90
N GLU A 51 10.49 -4.57 3.60
CA GLU A 51 10.62 -3.23 3.03
C GLU A 51 9.34 -2.39 3.23
N TRP A 52 8.18 -3.00 2.94
CA TRP A 52 6.88 -2.36 3.07
C TRP A 52 6.45 -2.18 4.51
N GLU A 53 6.78 -3.13 5.38
CA GLU A 53 6.58 -3.05 6.82
C GLU A 53 7.44 -1.95 7.45
N ASN A 54 8.70 -1.80 7.05
CA ASN A 54 9.54 -0.68 7.46
C ASN A 54 8.99 0.67 6.97
N LYS A 55 8.59 0.76 5.69
CA LYS A 55 7.95 1.98 5.14
C LYS A 55 6.68 2.34 5.90
N ALA A 56 5.83 1.37 6.18
CA ALA A 56 4.60 1.56 6.94
C ALA A 56 4.87 1.94 8.40
N ALA A 57 5.86 1.31 9.04
CA ALA A 57 6.28 1.63 10.40
C ALA A 57 6.79 3.07 10.49
N LYS A 58 7.61 3.50 9.52
CA LYS A 58 8.12 4.88 9.44
C LYS A 58 6.98 5.89 9.25
N MET A 59 6.05 5.63 8.33
CA MET A 59 4.90 6.53 8.17
C MET A 59 3.96 6.53 9.35
N LYS A 60 3.80 5.39 10.05
CA LYS A 60 3.04 5.32 11.29
C LYS A 60 3.71 6.13 12.40
N ASP A 61 5.03 6.08 12.51
CA ASP A 61 5.81 6.88 13.46
C ASP A 61 5.68 8.39 13.16
N GLU A 62 5.84 8.80 11.91
CA GLU A 62 5.65 10.19 11.49
C GLU A 62 4.22 10.67 11.74
N TYR A 63 3.22 9.85 11.45
CA TYR A 63 1.83 10.15 11.78
C TYR A 63 1.63 10.33 13.28
N ASN A 64 2.15 9.42 14.10
CA ASN A 64 2.01 9.49 15.56
C ASN A 64 2.71 10.73 16.14
N LYS A 65 3.78 11.22 15.51
CA LYS A 65 4.46 12.46 15.90
C LYS A 65 3.70 13.72 15.44
N ALA A 66 2.94 13.61 14.35
CA ALA A 66 2.19 14.71 13.77
C ALA A 66 0.76 14.84 14.31
N VAL A 67 0.23 13.80 14.98
CA VAL A 67 -1.08 13.76 15.65
C VAL A 67 -0.97 14.28 17.08
#